data_AF-A0A447GBT0-F1
#
_entry.id   AF-A0A447GBT0-F1
#
_cell.length_a   1.000
_cell.length_b   1.000
_cell.length_c   1.000
_cell.angle_alpha   90.00
_cell.angle_beta   90.00
_cell.angle_gamma   90.00
#
_symmetry.space_group_name_H-M   'P 1'
#
loop_
_entity.id
_entity.type
_entity.pdbx_description
1 polymer ?
#
loop_
_entity_poly.entity_id
_entity_poly.type
_entity_poly.pdbx_seq_one_letter_code
_entity_poly.pdbx_strand_id
1 'polypeptide(L)'
;MPFHPPGRHAITPQDRGRFPGFDVLDRVESWDQVTAGVILARLALPKMLSFFTPTEVAVAAPMLDLLLAQDRDPRVPVLALIDDRLSIGETDGWHYDDMPEDGQAWRATLAGLDNDARDRYGVGYAELARPRQARLLQDVQHLADAGRSWHDFAAAHVWSLWTRYACTAFYSHPWAWNEIGFTGPAYPRGYLNPGINARESFEIPDRNGADPVPFAARVEQARRADDDLPNANA
;
A
#
# COMPACT_ATOMS: atom_id res chain seq x y z
N MET A 1 21.90 -19.50 -0.74
CA MET A 1 20.84 -19.69 0.29
C MET A 1 19.52 -19.48 -0.41
N PRO A 2 18.48 -20.31 -0.21
CA PRO A 2 17.19 -19.98 -0.78
C PRO A 2 16.64 -18.75 -0.03
N PHE A 3 16.48 -17.64 -0.73
CA PHE A 3 15.77 -16.44 -0.25
C PHE A 3 14.26 -16.67 -0.12
N HIS A 4 13.84 -17.90 -0.38
CA HIS A 4 12.49 -18.41 -0.32
C HIS A 4 12.23 -19.05 1.04
N PRO A 5 11.04 -18.84 1.64
CA PRO A 5 10.53 -19.79 2.61
C PRO A 5 10.55 -21.21 2.02
N PRO A 6 10.86 -22.26 2.80
CA PRO A 6 10.91 -23.63 2.28
C PRO A 6 9.62 -23.98 1.52
N GLY A 7 9.77 -24.36 0.24
CA GLY A 7 8.64 -24.76 -0.61
C GLY A 7 7.77 -23.62 -1.17
N ARG A 8 8.20 -22.34 -1.09
CA ARG A 8 7.45 -21.21 -1.65
C ARG A 8 8.26 -20.42 -2.69
N HIS A 9 7.88 -20.56 -3.96
CA HIS A 9 8.37 -19.80 -5.11
C HIS A 9 7.23 -18.95 -5.67
N ALA A 10 7.54 -17.84 -6.34
CA ALA A 10 6.58 -16.93 -6.98
C ALA A 10 5.48 -16.42 -6.04
N ILE A 11 5.84 -16.05 -4.80
CA ILE A 11 4.88 -15.51 -3.83
C ILE A 11 4.38 -14.16 -4.34
N THR A 12 3.06 -14.02 -4.45
CA THR A 12 2.36 -12.76 -4.72
C THR A 12 1.40 -12.47 -3.57
N PRO A 13 1.15 -11.20 -3.21
CA PRO A 13 0.15 -10.85 -2.23
C PRO A 13 -1.20 -11.50 -2.59
N GLN A 14 -1.77 -12.21 -1.63
CA GLN A 14 -3.06 -12.89 -1.72
C GLN A 14 -3.15 -13.87 -2.91
N ASP A 15 -2.03 -14.39 -3.39
CA ASP A 15 -1.98 -15.29 -4.56
C ASP A 15 -2.63 -14.66 -5.83
N ARG A 16 -2.66 -13.31 -5.90
CA ARG A 16 -3.27 -12.53 -7.00
C ARG A 16 -2.31 -12.30 -8.19
N GLY A 17 -1.29 -13.15 -8.34
CA GLY A 17 -0.29 -13.01 -9.40
C GLY A 17 -0.87 -13.00 -10.82
N ARG A 18 -0.34 -12.11 -11.66
CA ARG A 18 -0.67 -12.03 -13.10
C ARG A 18 0.30 -12.81 -13.98
N PHE A 19 1.46 -13.20 -13.44
CA PHE A 19 2.58 -13.78 -14.17
C PHE A 19 2.92 -15.17 -13.62
N PRO A 20 2.34 -16.25 -14.17
CA PRO A 20 2.52 -17.61 -13.64
C PRO A 20 3.98 -18.05 -13.65
N GLY A 21 4.46 -18.52 -12.48
CA GLY A 21 5.84 -19.01 -12.33
C GLY A 21 6.91 -17.92 -12.38
N PHE A 22 6.52 -16.64 -12.47
CA PHE A 22 7.45 -15.53 -12.35
C PHE A 22 7.81 -15.29 -10.88
N ASP A 23 9.09 -15.34 -10.57
CA ASP A 23 9.62 -14.87 -9.29
C ASP A 23 10.81 -13.93 -9.51
N VAL A 24 10.67 -12.70 -9.05
CA VAL A 24 11.70 -11.68 -9.13
C VAL A 24 12.95 -12.07 -8.34
N LEU A 25 12.82 -12.95 -7.34
CA LEU A 25 13.95 -13.44 -6.57
C LEU A 25 14.87 -14.38 -7.38
N ASP A 26 14.39 -14.92 -8.50
CA ASP A 26 15.23 -15.65 -9.47
C ASP A 26 16.25 -14.71 -10.15
N ARG A 27 16.12 -13.39 -9.96
CA ARG A 27 17.02 -12.36 -10.50
C ARG A 27 18.04 -11.83 -9.51
N VAL A 28 18.05 -12.31 -8.27
CA VAL A 28 18.97 -11.82 -7.23
C VAL A 28 20.44 -11.88 -7.67
N GLU A 29 20.87 -12.97 -8.31
CA GLU A 29 22.25 -13.13 -8.79
C GLU A 29 22.61 -12.20 -9.97
N SER A 30 21.62 -11.57 -10.59
CA SER A 30 21.84 -10.62 -11.69
C SER A 30 21.98 -9.16 -11.24
N TRP A 31 21.68 -8.86 -9.98
CA TRP A 31 21.87 -7.52 -9.40
C TRP A 31 23.25 -7.41 -8.74
N ASP A 32 23.73 -6.17 -8.56
CA ASP A 32 24.90 -5.95 -7.71
C ASP A 32 24.57 -6.25 -6.23
N GLN A 33 25.62 -6.48 -5.43
CA GLN A 33 25.46 -6.89 -4.03
C GLN A 33 24.72 -5.87 -3.16
N VAL A 34 24.86 -4.58 -3.43
CA VAL A 34 24.20 -3.52 -2.65
C VAL A 34 22.70 -3.54 -2.94
N THR A 35 22.33 -3.56 -4.22
CA THR A 35 20.93 -3.65 -4.65
C THR A 35 20.27 -4.93 -4.14
N ALA A 36 20.94 -6.08 -4.31
CA ALA A 36 20.45 -7.35 -3.79
C ALA A 36 20.26 -7.30 -2.26
N GLY A 37 21.22 -6.74 -1.53
CA GLY A 37 21.15 -6.59 -0.08
C GLY A 37 19.93 -5.78 0.38
N VAL A 38 19.66 -4.63 -0.25
CA VAL A 38 18.49 -3.78 0.06
C VAL A 38 17.18 -4.52 -0.21
N ILE A 39 17.07 -5.21 -1.34
CA ILE A 39 15.85 -5.93 -1.72
C ILE A 39 15.59 -7.11 -0.78
N LEU A 40 16.63 -7.91 -0.50
CA LEU A 40 16.53 -9.07 0.38
C LEU A 40 16.24 -8.68 1.82
N ALA A 41 16.72 -7.51 2.28
CA ALA A 41 16.39 -7.00 3.62
C ALA A 41 14.89 -6.80 3.82
N ARG A 42 14.13 -6.48 2.75
CA ARG A 42 12.66 -6.33 2.82
C ARG A 42 11.91 -7.65 3.02
N LEU A 43 12.55 -8.78 2.72
CA LEU A 43 12.00 -10.13 2.97
C LEU A 43 12.24 -10.62 4.41
N ALA A 44 13.08 -9.92 5.17
CA ALA A 44 13.31 -10.26 6.56
C ALA A 44 12.00 -10.17 7.35
N LEU A 45 11.86 -11.03 8.36
CA LEU A 45 10.71 -10.96 9.25
C LEU A 45 10.64 -9.55 9.86
N PRO A 46 9.45 -8.92 9.86
CA PRO A 46 9.26 -7.63 10.49
C PRO A 46 9.78 -7.62 11.93
N LYS A 47 10.56 -6.59 12.28
CA LYS A 47 10.90 -6.33 13.68
C LYS A 47 9.62 -6.01 14.46
N MET A 48 9.71 -6.10 15.79
CA MET A 48 8.67 -5.54 16.65
C MET A 48 8.49 -4.05 16.34
N LEU A 49 7.24 -3.61 16.18
CA LEU A 49 6.91 -2.22 15.91
C LEU A 49 7.45 -1.32 17.02
N SER A 50 8.03 -0.20 16.63
CA SER A 50 8.80 0.69 17.51
C SER A 50 8.36 2.15 17.42
N PHE A 51 7.71 2.55 16.32
CA PHE A 51 7.17 3.88 16.15
C PHE A 51 5.72 3.96 16.63
N PHE A 52 4.85 3.11 16.09
CA PHE A 52 3.42 3.13 16.43
C PHE A 52 3.14 2.50 17.80
N THR A 53 2.26 3.12 18.55
CA THR A 53 1.68 2.55 19.78
C THR A 53 0.66 1.45 19.43
N PRO A 54 0.32 0.54 20.37
CA PRO A 54 -0.69 -0.48 20.12
C PRO A 54 -2.05 0.07 19.65
N THR A 55 -2.46 1.24 20.16
CA THR A 55 -3.70 1.91 19.74
C THR A 55 -3.62 2.41 18.30
N GLU A 56 -2.51 3.04 17.92
CA GLU A 56 -2.30 3.50 16.55
C GLU A 56 -2.21 2.32 15.56
N VAL A 57 -1.56 1.22 15.96
CA VAL A 57 -1.52 -0.03 15.17
C VAL A 57 -2.92 -0.57 14.91
N ALA A 58 -3.80 -0.54 15.91
CA ALA A 58 -5.17 -1.03 15.78
C ALA A 58 -5.99 -0.25 14.73
N VAL A 59 -5.65 1.02 14.50
CA VAL A 59 -6.27 1.86 13.45
C VAL A 59 -5.55 1.70 12.12
N ALA A 60 -4.22 1.82 12.12
CA ALA A 60 -3.40 1.82 10.92
C ALA A 60 -3.45 0.50 10.15
N ALA A 61 -3.46 -0.65 10.84
CA ALA A 61 -3.49 -1.96 10.19
C ALA A 61 -4.73 -2.15 9.29
N PRO A 62 -5.98 -2.06 9.80
CA PRO A 62 -7.16 -2.21 8.95
C PRO A 62 -7.30 -1.09 7.91
N MET A 63 -6.81 0.12 8.21
CA MET A 63 -6.77 1.22 7.25
C MET A 63 -5.87 0.90 6.05
N LEU A 64 -4.64 0.45 6.28
CA LEU A 64 -3.69 0.09 5.23
C LEU A 64 -4.15 -1.14 4.44
N ASP A 65 -4.75 -2.13 5.12
CA ASP A 65 -5.33 -3.31 4.46
C ASP A 65 -6.49 -2.93 3.52
N LEU A 66 -7.28 -1.90 3.85
CA LEU A 66 -8.30 -1.35 2.96
C LEU A 66 -7.68 -0.59 1.78
N LEU A 67 -6.73 0.31 2.03
CA LEU A 67 -6.07 1.11 0.99
C LEU A 67 -5.36 0.26 -0.06
N LEU A 68 -4.79 -0.87 0.34
CA LEU A 68 -4.02 -1.77 -0.53
C LEU A 68 -4.76 -3.07 -0.87
N ALA A 69 -6.06 -3.15 -0.53
CA ALA A 69 -6.90 -4.33 -0.73
C ALA A 69 -6.26 -5.64 -0.24
N GLN A 70 -5.55 -5.61 0.90
CA GLN A 70 -4.90 -6.76 1.54
C GLN A 70 -5.85 -7.47 2.51
N ASP A 71 -6.61 -8.43 2.00
CA ASP A 71 -7.71 -9.07 2.76
C ASP A 71 -7.27 -10.32 3.51
N ARG A 72 -6.19 -10.95 3.06
CA ARG A 72 -5.72 -12.25 3.53
C ARG A 72 -4.23 -12.44 3.28
N ASP A 73 -3.66 -13.45 3.90
CA ASP A 73 -2.29 -13.86 3.64
C ASP A 73 -2.16 -14.65 2.31
N PRO A 74 -0.96 -14.67 1.70
CA PRO A 74 0.22 -13.90 2.07
C PRO A 74 0.05 -12.40 1.81
N ARG A 75 0.46 -11.51 2.73
CA ARG A 75 0.37 -10.05 2.56
C ARG A 75 1.73 -9.38 2.69
N VAL A 76 1.93 -8.26 2.02
CA VAL A 76 3.11 -7.40 2.24
C VAL A 76 2.98 -6.78 3.65
N PRO A 77 4.04 -6.81 4.48
CA PRO A 77 4.01 -6.26 5.84
C PRO A 77 4.13 -4.72 5.84
N VAL A 78 3.21 -4.05 5.14
CA VAL A 78 3.24 -2.60 4.87
C VAL A 78 3.35 -1.76 6.13
N LEU A 79 2.52 -2.07 7.15
CA LEU A 79 2.56 -1.34 8.42
C LEU A 79 3.95 -1.38 9.05
N ALA A 80 4.63 -2.53 9.00
CA ALA A 80 5.95 -2.66 9.61
C ALA A 80 7.04 -1.95 8.82
N LEU A 81 6.92 -1.89 7.49
CA LEU A 81 7.82 -1.10 6.64
C LEU A 81 7.65 0.40 6.89
N ILE A 82 6.40 0.87 7.07
CA ILE A 82 6.12 2.27 7.44
C ILE A 82 6.64 2.56 8.86
N ASP A 83 6.46 1.64 9.81
CA ASP A 83 6.95 1.78 11.18
C ASP A 83 8.48 1.91 11.25
N ASP A 84 9.23 1.01 10.61
CA ASP A 84 10.70 1.04 10.59
C ASP A 84 11.19 2.37 9.99
N ARG A 85 10.58 2.80 8.87
CA ARG A 85 10.84 4.08 8.21
C ARG A 85 10.63 5.29 9.14
N LEU A 86 9.47 5.36 9.81
CA LEU A 86 9.15 6.46 10.72
C LEU A 86 9.99 6.42 12.01
N SER A 87 10.39 5.23 12.47
CA SER A 87 11.20 5.06 13.69
C SER A 87 12.61 5.65 13.55
N ILE A 88 13.17 5.62 12.34
CA ILE A 88 14.49 6.19 12.05
C ILE A 88 14.42 7.61 11.47
N GLY A 89 13.22 8.19 11.39
CA GLY A 89 13.00 9.54 10.86
C GLY A 89 13.26 9.66 9.36
N GLU A 90 13.17 8.57 8.59
CA GLU A 90 13.34 8.60 7.14
C GLU A 90 12.08 9.19 6.48
N THR A 91 12.13 10.47 6.12
CA THR A 91 11.04 11.18 5.45
C THR A 91 11.25 11.20 3.92
N ASP A 92 10.31 11.78 3.18
CA ASP A 92 10.49 12.04 1.74
C ASP A 92 11.44 13.23 1.47
N GLY A 93 11.93 13.90 2.51
CA GLY A 93 12.70 15.14 2.38
C GLY A 93 11.85 16.39 2.13
N TRP A 94 10.51 16.25 2.15
CA TRP A 94 9.55 17.35 2.07
C TRP A 94 8.26 16.98 2.85
N HIS A 95 7.50 17.99 3.27
CA HIS A 95 6.13 17.87 3.76
C HIS A 95 5.32 19.10 3.32
N TYR A 96 4.00 19.04 3.40
CA TYR A 96 3.16 20.21 3.15
C TYR A 96 3.32 21.24 4.27
N ASP A 97 3.31 22.53 3.94
CA ASP A 97 3.53 23.62 4.89
C ASP A 97 2.39 23.76 5.91
N ASP A 98 1.19 23.33 5.55
CA ASP A 98 0.00 23.25 6.40
C ASP A 98 -0.12 21.95 7.20
N MET A 99 0.88 21.06 7.10
CA MET A 99 0.94 19.81 7.84
C MET A 99 2.14 19.78 8.80
N PRO A 100 2.01 19.12 9.96
CA PRO A 100 3.16 18.79 10.79
C PRO A 100 4.07 17.79 10.07
N GLU A 101 5.27 17.59 10.60
CA GLU A 101 6.20 16.56 10.10
C GLU A 101 5.53 15.17 10.05
N ASP A 102 5.92 14.35 9.07
CA ASP A 102 5.25 13.10 8.71
C ASP A 102 4.92 12.21 9.92
N GLY A 103 5.84 12.05 10.87
CA GLY A 103 5.60 11.25 12.07
C GLY A 103 4.43 11.77 12.91
N GLN A 104 4.37 13.07 13.16
CA GLN A 104 3.27 13.67 13.92
C GLN A 104 1.99 13.72 13.09
N ALA A 105 2.08 13.92 11.78
CA ALA A 105 0.94 13.85 10.87
C ALA A 105 0.29 12.46 10.90
N TRP A 106 1.09 11.39 10.90
CA TRP A 106 0.59 10.02 11.06
C TRP A 106 -0.19 9.84 12.36
N ARG A 107 0.37 10.27 13.50
CA ARG A 107 -0.32 10.16 14.80
C ARG A 107 -1.63 10.93 14.82
N ALA A 108 -1.61 12.19 14.37
CA ALA A 108 -2.77 13.07 14.37
C ALA A 108 -3.89 12.54 13.45
N THR A 109 -3.54 12.07 12.26
CA THR A 109 -4.52 11.57 11.29
C THR A 109 -5.10 10.21 11.69
N LEU A 110 -4.33 9.32 12.32
CA LEU A 110 -4.88 8.08 12.90
C LEU A 110 -5.84 8.38 14.06
N ALA A 111 -5.53 9.35 14.91
CA ALA A 111 -6.43 9.81 15.95
C ALA A 111 -7.72 10.42 15.37
N GLY A 112 -7.62 11.22 14.30
CA GLY A 112 -8.78 11.76 13.60
C GLY A 112 -9.72 10.67 13.07
N LEU A 113 -9.17 9.62 12.46
CA LEU A 113 -9.96 8.50 11.95
C LEU A 113 -10.65 7.69 13.05
N ASP A 114 -9.96 7.52 14.19
CA ASP A 114 -10.51 6.86 15.37
C ASP A 114 -11.57 7.71 16.08
N ASN A 115 -11.45 9.03 16.03
CA ASN A 115 -12.47 9.97 16.52
C ASN A 115 -13.72 9.93 15.63
N ASP A 116 -13.58 9.95 14.30
CA ASP A 116 -14.72 9.80 13.38
C ASP A 116 -15.51 8.52 13.63
N ALA A 117 -14.81 7.42 13.94
CA ALA A 117 -15.44 6.16 14.31
C ALA A 117 -16.26 6.28 15.59
N ARG A 118 -15.70 6.90 16.64
CA ARG A 118 -16.40 7.11 17.91
C ARG A 118 -17.58 8.04 17.77
N ASP A 119 -17.42 9.15 17.07
CA ASP A 119 -18.46 10.15 16.91
C ASP A 119 -19.64 9.62 16.09
N ARG A 120 -19.36 8.85 15.02
CA ARG A 120 -20.40 8.34 14.13
C ARG A 120 -21.03 7.02 14.57
N TYR A 121 -20.26 6.14 15.20
CA TYR A 121 -20.68 4.76 15.49
C TYR A 121 -20.56 4.36 16.97
N GLY A 122 -20.04 5.25 17.83
CA GLY A 122 -19.93 5.02 19.29
C GLY A 122 -18.81 4.06 19.72
N VAL A 123 -17.98 3.59 18.80
CA VAL A 123 -16.86 2.64 19.05
C VAL A 123 -15.61 3.05 18.28
N GLY A 124 -14.43 2.56 18.67
CA GLY A 124 -13.19 2.87 17.97
C GLY A 124 -13.14 2.29 16.55
N TYR A 125 -12.27 2.84 15.70
CA TYR A 125 -12.15 2.43 14.29
C TYR A 125 -11.82 0.95 14.13
N ALA A 126 -10.95 0.43 15.02
CA ALA A 126 -10.56 -0.97 15.05
C ALA A 126 -11.74 -1.93 15.33
N GLU A 127 -12.78 -1.47 16.02
CA GLU A 127 -13.95 -2.25 16.40
C GLU A 127 -15.05 -2.22 15.32
N LEU A 128 -14.92 -1.34 14.32
CA LEU A 128 -15.87 -1.25 13.23
C LEU A 128 -15.80 -2.47 12.32
N ALA A 129 -16.97 -2.90 11.85
CA ALA A 129 -17.03 -3.82 10.72
C ALA A 129 -16.39 -3.16 9.48
N ARG A 130 -15.71 -3.98 8.67
CA ARG A 130 -14.95 -3.54 7.50
C ARG A 130 -15.67 -2.56 6.55
N PRO A 131 -16.98 -2.72 6.24
CA PRO A 131 -17.69 -1.74 5.40
C PRO A 131 -17.77 -0.34 6.03
N ARG A 132 -17.85 -0.24 7.37
CA ARG A 132 -17.87 1.06 8.06
C ARG A 132 -16.49 1.70 8.13
N GLN A 133 -15.43 0.89 8.28
CA GLN A 133 -14.05 1.35 8.15
C GLN A 133 -13.82 1.93 6.75
N ALA A 134 -14.22 1.20 5.71
CA ALA A 134 -14.14 1.64 4.32
C ALA A 134 -14.94 2.93 4.09
N ARG A 135 -16.13 3.07 4.69
CA ARG A 135 -16.93 4.29 4.56
C ARG A 135 -16.23 5.52 5.12
N LEU A 136 -15.59 5.42 6.30
CA LEU A 136 -14.85 6.56 6.87
C LEU A 136 -13.65 6.94 5.99
N LEU A 137 -12.93 5.97 5.43
CA LEU A 137 -11.87 6.26 4.46
C LEU A 137 -12.41 6.94 3.19
N GLN A 138 -13.55 6.48 2.69
CA GLN A 138 -14.22 7.07 1.54
C GLN A 138 -14.63 8.52 1.81
N ASP A 139 -15.10 8.82 3.02
CA ASP A 139 -15.45 10.19 3.43
C ASP A 139 -14.22 11.13 3.37
N VAL A 140 -13.05 10.68 3.84
CA VAL A 140 -11.80 11.45 3.73
C VAL A 140 -11.41 11.66 2.26
N GLN A 141 -11.54 10.62 1.43
CA GLN A 141 -11.27 10.73 -0.01
C GLN A 141 -12.24 11.72 -0.70
N HIS A 142 -13.53 11.70 -0.35
CA HIS A 142 -14.51 12.64 -0.90
C HIS A 142 -14.23 14.08 -0.49
N LEU A 143 -13.81 14.31 0.77
CA LEU A 143 -13.35 15.62 1.20
C LEU A 143 -12.11 16.07 0.43
N ALA A 144 -11.16 15.17 0.18
CA ALA A 144 -9.97 15.44 -0.62
C ALA A 144 -10.33 15.87 -2.04
N ASP A 145 -11.20 15.11 -2.72
CA ASP A 145 -11.65 15.40 -4.08
C ASP A 145 -12.45 16.71 -4.17
N ALA A 146 -13.18 17.06 -3.11
CA ALA A 146 -13.90 18.32 -2.98
C ALA A 146 -13.03 19.51 -2.54
N GLY A 147 -11.73 19.31 -2.28
CA GLY A 147 -10.82 20.35 -1.79
C GLY A 147 -11.18 20.88 -0.40
N ARG A 148 -11.77 20.03 0.46
CA ARG A 148 -12.23 20.37 1.81
C ARG A 148 -11.25 19.89 2.88
N SER A 149 -11.41 20.44 4.09
CA SER A 149 -10.63 20.05 5.26
C SER A 149 -11.24 18.86 6.01
N TRP A 150 -10.39 18.15 6.75
CA TRP A 150 -10.71 17.04 7.65
C TRP A 150 -9.82 17.12 8.91
N HIS A 151 -10.43 17.21 10.10
CA HIS A 151 -9.74 17.44 11.40
C HIS A 151 -8.59 18.46 11.31
N ASP A 152 -8.92 19.68 10.89
CA ASP A 152 -7.99 20.82 10.73
C ASP A 152 -6.93 20.71 9.62
N PHE A 153 -6.84 19.58 8.91
CA PHE A 153 -5.93 19.41 7.77
C PHE A 153 -6.65 19.52 6.43
N ALA A 154 -5.96 19.90 5.37
CA ALA A 154 -6.45 19.67 4.01
C ALA A 154 -6.59 18.15 3.78
N ALA A 155 -7.81 17.67 3.47
CA ALA A 155 -8.05 16.23 3.32
C ALA A 155 -7.22 15.62 2.18
N ALA A 156 -6.93 16.40 1.13
CA ALA A 156 -6.06 16.00 0.04
C ALA A 156 -4.62 15.71 0.50
N HIS A 157 -4.09 16.48 1.46
CA HIS A 157 -2.74 16.28 1.99
C HIS A 157 -2.69 15.05 2.91
N VAL A 158 -3.73 14.82 3.72
CA VAL A 158 -3.89 13.60 4.51
C VAL A 158 -3.95 12.36 3.62
N TRP A 159 -4.78 12.39 2.58
CA TRP A 159 -4.91 11.30 1.61
C TRP A 159 -3.57 11.03 0.89
N SER A 160 -2.88 12.09 0.48
CA SER A 160 -1.55 12.04 -0.11
C SER A 160 -0.54 11.38 0.84
N LEU A 161 -0.48 11.80 2.11
CA LEU A 161 0.40 11.21 3.13
C LEU A 161 0.20 9.70 3.24
N TRP A 162 -1.04 9.25 3.47
CA TRP A 162 -1.34 7.82 3.66
C TRP A 162 -0.98 7.01 2.42
N THR A 163 -1.44 7.44 1.24
CA THR A 163 -1.24 6.70 0.00
C THR A 163 0.21 6.70 -0.45
N ARG A 164 0.97 7.79 -0.26
CA ARG A 164 2.39 7.88 -0.58
C ARG A 164 3.22 6.87 0.22
N TYR A 165 3.01 6.79 1.53
CA TYR A 165 3.70 5.83 2.39
C TYR A 165 3.25 4.40 2.12
N ALA A 166 1.94 4.16 1.95
CA ALA A 166 1.38 2.85 1.66
C ALA A 166 1.92 2.29 0.34
N CYS A 167 1.84 3.06 -0.75
CA CYS A 167 2.33 2.66 -2.07
C CYS A 167 3.85 2.48 -2.08
N THR A 168 4.61 3.38 -1.44
CA THR A 168 6.07 3.26 -1.34
C THR A 168 6.45 1.96 -0.64
N ALA A 169 5.86 1.68 0.52
CA ALA A 169 6.11 0.43 1.25
C ALA A 169 5.70 -0.79 0.42
N PHE A 170 4.48 -0.81 -0.12
CA PHE A 170 3.94 -1.95 -0.87
C PHE A 170 4.74 -2.26 -2.13
N TYR A 171 4.91 -1.28 -3.02
CA TYR A 171 5.60 -1.47 -4.30
C TYR A 171 7.13 -1.50 -4.19
N SER A 172 7.69 -1.33 -3.00
CA SER A 172 9.12 -1.62 -2.75
C SER A 172 9.39 -3.11 -2.45
N HIS A 173 8.34 -3.89 -2.15
CA HIS A 173 8.47 -5.27 -1.70
C HIS A 173 8.47 -6.27 -2.87
N PRO A 174 9.38 -7.27 -2.89
CA PRO A 174 9.49 -8.23 -4.00
C PRO A 174 8.19 -8.99 -4.34
N TRP A 175 7.35 -9.28 -3.35
CA TRP A 175 6.08 -9.96 -3.62
C TRP A 175 5.14 -9.11 -4.49
N ALA A 176 5.08 -7.79 -4.27
CA ALA A 176 4.30 -6.89 -5.12
C ALA A 176 4.87 -6.87 -6.55
N TRP A 177 6.18 -7.02 -6.72
CA TRP A 177 6.80 -7.12 -8.05
C TRP A 177 6.38 -8.38 -8.79
N ASN A 178 6.26 -9.51 -8.09
CA ASN A 178 5.72 -10.75 -8.64
C ASN A 178 4.24 -10.58 -9.08
N GLU A 179 3.47 -9.79 -8.34
CA GLU A 179 2.07 -9.48 -8.69
C GLU A 179 1.96 -8.69 -10.00
N ILE A 180 2.78 -7.65 -10.16
CA ILE A 180 2.74 -6.72 -11.31
C ILE A 180 3.68 -7.11 -12.45
N GLY A 181 4.51 -8.14 -12.28
CA GLY A 181 5.46 -8.62 -13.30
C GLY A 181 6.71 -7.75 -13.44
N PHE A 182 7.04 -6.94 -12.42
CA PHE A 182 8.24 -6.11 -12.45
C PHE A 182 9.48 -6.98 -12.18
N THR A 183 10.46 -6.95 -13.08
CA THR A 183 11.67 -7.79 -12.98
C THR A 183 12.78 -7.23 -12.12
N GLY A 184 12.49 -6.18 -11.36
CA GLY A 184 13.43 -5.53 -10.44
C GLY A 184 14.33 -4.49 -11.12
N PRO A 185 15.34 -3.98 -10.41
CA PRO A 185 16.22 -2.95 -10.94
C PRO A 185 17.00 -3.40 -12.16
N ALA A 186 17.25 -2.45 -13.07
CA ALA A 186 17.98 -2.73 -14.30
C ALA A 186 19.48 -2.94 -14.06
N TYR A 187 20.08 -2.24 -13.08
CA TYR A 187 21.52 -2.26 -12.87
C TYR A 187 22.00 -3.62 -12.33
N PRO A 188 23.15 -4.14 -12.78
CA PRO A 188 24.06 -3.58 -13.81
C PRO A 188 23.71 -3.94 -15.26
N ARG A 189 22.82 -4.92 -15.48
CA ARG A 189 22.61 -5.52 -16.82
C ARG A 189 21.86 -4.63 -17.82
N GLY A 190 20.95 -3.79 -17.33
CA GLY A 190 20.01 -3.00 -18.15
C GLY A 190 18.78 -3.79 -18.61
N TYR A 191 17.85 -3.05 -19.24
CA TYR A 191 16.78 -3.57 -20.09
C TYR A 191 17.17 -3.34 -21.55
N LEU A 192 17.21 -4.40 -22.35
CA LEU A 192 17.67 -4.44 -23.74
C LEU A 192 16.51 -4.43 -24.76
N ASN A 193 15.28 -4.72 -24.34
CA ASN A 193 14.11 -4.86 -25.21
C ASN A 193 13.06 -3.74 -24.96
N PRO A 194 13.31 -2.49 -25.40
CA PRO A 194 12.43 -1.35 -25.10
C PRO A 194 11.17 -1.24 -25.99
N GLY A 195 10.94 -2.18 -26.89
CA GLY A 195 9.81 -2.14 -27.82
C GLY A 195 8.45 -2.36 -27.15
N ILE A 196 7.37 -1.83 -27.73
CA ILE A 196 6.00 -2.10 -27.25
C ILE A 196 5.73 -3.60 -27.33
N ASN A 197 5.31 -4.21 -26.21
CA ASN A 197 5.12 -5.66 -26.04
C ASN A 197 6.38 -6.51 -26.29
N ALA A 198 7.55 -5.88 -26.45
CA ALA A 198 8.81 -6.58 -26.40
C ALA A 198 9.07 -7.01 -24.96
N ARG A 199 9.75 -8.14 -24.82
CA ARG A 199 10.03 -8.75 -23.53
C ARG A 199 11.46 -9.19 -23.45
N GLU A 200 12.01 -9.09 -22.27
CA GLU A 200 13.26 -9.75 -21.94
C GLU A 200 13.08 -11.27 -21.91
N SER A 201 14.17 -12.00 -22.10
CA SER A 201 14.14 -13.48 -22.07
C SER A 201 13.69 -14.06 -20.72
N PHE A 202 13.74 -13.23 -19.66
CA PHE A 202 13.35 -13.58 -18.30
C PHE A 202 11.98 -13.04 -17.87
N GLU A 203 11.31 -12.26 -18.73
CA GLU A 203 9.96 -11.77 -18.47
C GLU A 203 8.91 -12.80 -18.88
N ILE A 204 7.86 -12.91 -18.09
CA ILE A 204 6.72 -13.78 -18.35
C ILE A 204 5.59 -12.93 -18.92
N PRO A 205 4.82 -13.40 -19.92
CA PRO A 205 3.63 -12.68 -20.36
C PRO A 205 2.57 -12.71 -19.25
N ASP A 206 1.80 -11.64 -19.16
CA ASP A 206 0.61 -11.61 -18.32
C ASP A 206 -0.41 -12.66 -18.77
N ARG A 207 -0.93 -13.44 -17.81
CA ARG A 207 -1.99 -14.44 -18.05
C ARG A 207 -3.37 -13.79 -18.26
N ASN A 208 -3.56 -12.60 -17.71
CA ASN A 208 -4.82 -11.87 -17.73
C ASN A 208 -4.78 -10.77 -18.79
N GLY A 209 -5.08 -11.13 -20.04
CA GLY A 209 -5.31 -10.17 -21.14
C GLY A 209 -6.64 -9.40 -21.02
N ALA A 210 -7.24 -9.32 -19.83
CA ALA A 210 -8.49 -8.63 -19.63
C ALA A 210 -8.28 -7.13 -19.78
N ASP A 211 -9.09 -6.52 -20.65
CA ASP A 211 -9.14 -5.06 -20.80
C ASP A 211 -9.42 -4.42 -19.41
N PRO A 212 -8.57 -3.51 -18.92
CA PRO A 212 -8.81 -2.83 -17.65
C PRO A 212 -9.97 -1.83 -17.72
N VAL A 213 -10.41 -1.39 -18.90
CA VAL A 213 -11.46 -0.36 -19.06
C VAL A 213 -12.79 -0.77 -18.41
N PRO A 214 -13.32 -1.99 -18.61
CA PRO A 214 -14.50 -2.48 -17.87
C PRO A 214 -14.33 -2.49 -16.34
N PHE A 215 -13.12 -2.69 -15.82
CA PHE A 215 -12.88 -2.58 -14.38
C PHE A 215 -12.98 -1.12 -13.91
N ALA A 216 -12.31 -0.20 -14.60
CA ALA A 216 -12.37 1.22 -14.29
C ALA A 216 -13.82 1.76 -14.33
N ALA A 217 -14.58 1.39 -15.35
CA ALA A 217 -15.99 1.77 -15.46
C ALA A 217 -16.84 1.27 -14.28
N ARG A 218 -16.58 0.04 -13.80
CA ARG A 218 -17.26 -0.50 -12.61
C ARG A 218 -16.89 0.24 -11.34
N VAL A 219 -15.62 0.63 -11.18
CA VAL A 219 -15.16 1.42 -10.03
C VAL A 219 -15.84 2.79 -10.03
N GLU A 220 -15.85 3.48 -11.17
CA GLU A 220 -16.52 4.77 -11.31
C GLU A 220 -18.03 4.67 -11.06
N GLN A 221 -18.67 3.59 -11.50
CA GLN A 221 -20.08 3.34 -11.22
C GLN A 221 -20.32 3.10 -9.72
N ALA A 222 -19.48 2.31 -9.05
CA ALA A 222 -19.58 2.06 -7.62
C ALA A 222 -19.37 3.34 -6.81
N ARG A 223 -18.41 4.20 -7.23
CA ARG A 223 -18.16 5.50 -6.63
C ARG A 223 -19.37 6.43 -6.74
N ARG A 224 -19.95 6.56 -7.95
CA ARG A 224 -21.18 7.34 -8.14
C ARG A 224 -22.34 6.83 -7.28
N ALA A 225 -22.47 5.51 -7.19
CA ALA A 225 -23.51 4.91 -6.33
C ALA A 225 -23.30 5.22 -4.85
N ASP A 226 -22.05 5.36 -4.38
CA ASP A 226 -21.71 5.77 -3.01
C ASP A 226 -21.92 7.28 -2.79
N ASP A 227 -21.62 8.13 -3.77
CA ASP A 227 -21.96 9.57 -3.77
C ASP A 227 -23.47 9.79 -3.67
N ASP A 228 -24.26 8.91 -4.30
CA ASP A 228 -25.73 8.95 -4.31
C ASP A 228 -26.36 8.39 -3.01
N LEU A 229 -25.57 7.75 -2.13
CA LEU A 229 -26.09 7.31 -0.83
C LEU A 229 -26.34 8.55 0.03
N PRO A 230 -27.59 8.79 0.51
CA PRO A 230 -27.83 9.89 1.42
C PRO A 230 -26.93 9.72 2.64
N ASN A 231 -26.23 10.80 3.01
CA ASN A 231 -25.53 10.86 4.29
C ASN A 231 -26.55 10.47 5.37
N ALA A 232 -26.47 9.24 5.85
CA ALA A 232 -27.27 8.82 6.98
C ALA A 232 -26.82 9.71 8.14
N ASN A 233 -27.66 10.70 8.44
CA ASN A 233 -27.57 11.78 9.44
C ASN A 233 -27.11 13.15 8.87
N ALA A 234 -28.10 13.93 8.44
CA ALA A 234 -28.19 15.35 8.78
C ALA A 234 -29.04 15.49 10.04
#